data_AF-A0A920AR71-F1
#
_entry.id   AF-A0A920AR71-F1
#
_cell.length_a   1.000
_cell.length_b   1.000
_cell.length_c   1.000
_cell.angle_alpha   90.00
_cell.angle_beta   90.00
_cell.angle_gamma   90.00
#
_symmetry.space_group_name_H-M   'P 1'
#
loop_
_entity.id
_entity.type
_entity.pdbx_description
1 polymer ?
#
loop_
_entity_poly.entity_id
_entity_poly.type
_entity_poly.pdbx_seq_one_letter_code
_entity_poly.pdbx_strand_id
1 'polypeptide(L)' 'MAEKAVTSGASIVNDISAGTFDDRMLDVVASLGVPYIAMHIQGTPKTMQKTLLIIM' A
#
# COMPACT_ATOMS: atom_id res chain seq x y z
N MET A 1 2.46 1.54 -9.99
CA MET A 1 2.32 3.00 -9.75
C MET A 1 3.42 3.55 -8.84
N ALA A 2 3.84 2.79 -7.83
CA ALA A 2 4.87 3.21 -6.87
C ALA A 2 6.17 3.72 -7.51
N GLU A 3 6.74 2.97 -8.46
CA GLU A 3 7.95 3.36 -9.18
C GLU A 3 7.85 4.77 -9.79
N LYS A 4 6.80 5.00 -10.60
CA LYS A 4 6.56 6.32 -11.23
C LYS A 4 6.39 7.44 -10.20
N ALA A 5 5.72 7.17 -9.09
CA ALA A 5 5.50 8.14 -8.03
C ALA A 5 6.83 8.53 -7.37
N VAL A 6 7.65 7.52 -7.02
CA VAL A 6 8.97 7.75 -6.40
C VAL A 6 9.91 8.47 -7.37
N THR A 7 9.94 8.08 -8.65
CA THR A 7 10.73 8.80 -9.66
C THR A 7 10.26 10.23 -9.88
N SER A 8 9.00 10.54 -9.52
CA SER A 8 8.44 11.90 -9.60
C SER A 8 8.61 12.70 -8.30
N GLY A 9 9.30 12.15 -7.29
CA GLY A 9 9.62 12.83 -6.03
C GLY A 9 8.84 12.37 -4.81
N ALA A 10 8.03 11.31 -4.89
CA ALA A 10 7.43 10.72 -3.70
C ALA A 10 8.51 10.06 -2.83
N SER A 11 8.54 10.40 -1.53
CA SER A 11 9.57 9.90 -0.61
C SER A 11 9.14 8.68 0.20
N ILE A 12 7.87 8.29 0.20
CA ILE A 12 7.30 7.20 0.99
C ILE A 12 6.19 6.53 0.18
N VAL A 13 6.08 5.20 0.29
CA VAL A 13 4.94 4.44 -0.22
C VAL A 13 4.02 4.03 0.93
N ASN A 14 2.73 4.36 0.82
CA ASN A 14 1.69 3.91 1.75
C ASN A 14 0.75 2.95 1.02
N ASP A 15 0.78 1.67 1.38
CA ASP A 15 -0.02 0.62 0.78
C ASP A 15 -1.07 0.10 1.75
N ILE A 16 -2.34 0.38 1.44
CA ILE A 16 -3.49 -0.07 2.21
C ILE A 16 -3.63 -1.60 2.21
N SER A 17 -3.11 -2.27 1.19
CA SER A 17 -3.23 -3.72 1.02
C SER A 17 -2.08 -4.50 1.65
N ALA A 18 -1.06 -3.81 2.16
CA ALA A 18 0.18 -4.43 2.64
C ALA A 18 0.80 -5.41 1.62
N GLY A 19 0.78 -5.05 0.32
CA GLY A 19 1.33 -5.87 -0.76
C GLY A 19 0.40 -6.97 -1.28
N THR A 20 -0.79 -7.16 -0.70
CA THR A 20 -1.70 -8.25 -1.10
C THR A 20 -2.46 -7.99 -2.40
N PHE A 21 -2.48 -6.75 -2.90
CA PHE A 21 -3.13 -6.41 -4.18
C PHE A 21 -2.17 -6.41 -5.37
N ASP A 22 -0.86 -6.38 -5.12
CA ASP A 22 0.20 -6.40 -6.14
C ASP A 22 1.43 -7.10 -5.55
N ASP A 23 1.64 -8.37 -5.94
CA ASP A 23 2.72 -9.22 -5.44
C ASP A 23 4.12 -8.63 -5.69
N ARG A 24 4.25 -7.70 -6.64
CA ARG A 24 5.52 -7.04 -6.96
C ARG A 24 5.77 -5.77 -6.14
N MET A 25 4.79 -5.31 -5.36
CA MET A 25 4.87 -4.02 -4.66
C MET A 25 6.07 -3.97 -3.72
N LEU A 26 6.28 -5.03 -2.92
CA LEU A 26 7.36 -5.08 -1.95
C LEU A 26 8.74 -5.06 -2.63
N ASP A 27 8.92 -5.83 -3.69
CA ASP A 27 10.17 -5.86 -4.46
C ASP A 27 10.46 -4.49 -5.09
N VAL A 28 9.44 -3.87 -5.68
CA VAL A 28 9.57 -2.53 -6.29
C VAL A 28 9.97 -1.51 -5.22
N VAL A 29 9.26 -1.45 -4.09
CA VAL A 29 9.58 -0.47 -3.03
C VAL A 29 10.96 -0.73 -2.42
N ALA A 30 11.33 -1.99 -2.22
CA ALA A 30 12.67 -2.37 -1.74
C ALA A 30 13.76 -1.89 -2.71
N SER A 31 13.56 -2.06 -4.02
CA SER A 31 14.50 -1.59 -5.04
C SER A 31 14.64 -0.07 -5.11
N LEU A 32 13.57 0.66 -4.74
CA LEU A 32 13.54 2.12 -4.72
C LEU A 32 14.16 2.71 -3.47
N GLY A 33 14.36 1.91 -2.41
CA GLY A 33 15.00 2.34 -1.17
C GLY A 33 14.22 3.38 -0.37
N VAL A 34 12.90 3.47 -0.57
CA VAL A 34 12.03 4.39 0.16
C VAL A 34 11.27 3.68 1.29
N PRO A 35 10.92 4.38 2.39
CA PRO A 35 10.08 3.82 3.44
C PRO A 35 8.73 3.30 2.92
N TYR A 36 8.24 2.25 3.57
CA TYR A 36 6.99 1.59 3.24
C TYR A 36 6.08 1.53 4.47
N ILE A 37 4.82 1.96 4.30
CA ILE A 37 3.76 1.84 5.30
C ILE A 37 2.83 0.73 4.84
N ALA A 38 2.76 -0.35 5.62
CA ALA A 38 1.79 -1.41 5.45
C ALA A 38 0.58 -1.14 6.36
N MET A 39 -0.62 -1.05 5.79
CA MET A 39 -1.84 -0.97 6.60
C MET A 39 -2.55 -2.32 6.68
N HIS A 40 -3.31 -2.51 7.75
CA HIS A 40 -4.23 -3.63 7.85
C HIS A 40 -5.59 -3.23 7.26
N ILE A 41 -6.08 -4.01 6.29
CA ILE A 41 -7.44 -3.90 5.78
C ILE A 41 -8.19 -5.22 5.95
N GLN A 42 -9.48 -5.12 6.19
CA GLN A 42 -10.38 -6.26 6.21
C GLN A 42 -11.31 -6.22 4.99
N GLY A 43 -11.20 -7.23 4.12
CA GLY A 43 -11.97 -7.32 2.88
C GLY A 43 -11.44 -6.42 1.76
N THR A 44 -12.34 -5.95 0.89
CA THR A 44 -12.01 -5.11 -0.28
C THR A 44 -12.62 -3.72 -0.13
N PRO A 45 -12.24 -2.71 -0.94
CA PRO A 45 -12.88 -1.39 -0.93
C PRO A 45 -14.42 -1.41 -1.01
N LYS A 46 -15.01 -2.45 -1.59
CA LYS A 46 -16.47 -2.61 -1.69
C LYS A 46 -17.12 -3.17 -0.42
N THR A 47 -16.36 -3.83 0.45
CA THR A 47 -16.87 -4.58 1.60
C THR A 47 -16.32 -4.10 2.93
N MET A 48 -15.24 -3.33 2.92
CA MET A 48 -14.46 -2.98 4.10
C MET A 48 -15.28 -2.15 5.11
N GLN A 49 -16.27 -1.37 4.66
CA GLN A 49 -17.21 -0.61 5.50
C GLN A 49 -18.37 -1.45 6.07
N LYS A 50 -18.49 -2.73 5.70
CA LYS A 50 -19.53 -3.61 6.25
C LYS A 50 -19.14 -4.17 7.64
N THR A 51 -17.90 -3.98 8.04
CA THR A 51 -17.39 -4.37 9.36
C THR A 51 -16.98 -3.12 10.11
N LEU A 52 -17.44 -2.95 11.36
CA LEU A 52 -17.22 -1.76 12.20
C LEU A 52 -15.74 -1.53 12.63
N LEU A 53 -14.79 -2.29 12.07
CA LEU A 53 -13.43 -2.46 12.60
C LEU A 53 -12.35 -1.95 11.64
N ILE A 54 -12.68 -0.96 10.80
CA ILE A 54 -11.66 -0.23 10.06
C ILE A 54 -11.54 1.14 10.70
N ILE A 55 -10.38 1.29 11.34
CA ILE A 55 -9.87 2.42 12.10
C ILE A 55 -10.26 3.72 11.39
N MET A 56 -11.12 4.52 12.05
CA MET A 56 -11.29 5.94 11.76
C MET A 56 -10.04 6.71 12.15
#